data_AF-A0A812J671-F1
#
_entry.id   AF-A0A812J671-F1
#
_cell.length_a   1.000
_cell.length_b   1.000
_cell.length_c   1.000
_cell.angle_alpha   90.00
_cell.angle_beta   90.00
_cell.angle_gamma   90.00
#
_symmetry.space_group_name_H-M   'P 1'
#
loop_
_entity.id
_entity.type
_entity.pdbx_description
1 polymer ?
#
loop_
_entity_poly.entity_id
_entity_poly.type
_entity_poly.pdbx_seq_one_letter_code
_entity_poly.pdbx_strand_id
1 'polypeptide(L)'
;MSFEQRNREDSLVAELGLTTHFQNIPSSMFTAFRCFSGECFAASGLPIAAVLEDSHGLPFVLGYVVCYMLVSLGIYNVILAVYVDITMRAAKESEAVTAEQHSRESIRIARTTRELLKKFAAAYRQFQDLDETETSNKKHLDFSPMESNFTDEDIHGHIAITKELFLLVIQDQSVQFLMDELELPHDRANLFEIIDADGSGTLHVTELVQGLLKIRGEVKKSDAVATLLATKAIQNQLVEPWCHC
;
A
#
# COMPACT_ATOMS: atom_id res chain seq x y z
N MET A 1 -52.18 -44.74 -10.06
CA MET A 1 -52.48 -43.54 -9.24
C MET A 1 -53.91 -43.14 -9.57
N SER A 2 -54.85 -43.38 -8.65
CA SER A 2 -56.29 -43.23 -8.91
C SER A 2 -56.67 -41.74 -9.04
N PHE A 3 -57.69 -41.42 -9.85
CA PHE A 3 -58.15 -40.05 -10.11
C PHE A 3 -58.53 -39.31 -8.81
N GLU A 4 -58.98 -40.05 -7.79
CA GLU A 4 -59.30 -39.53 -6.45
C GLU A 4 -58.07 -39.16 -5.61
N GLN A 5 -56.95 -39.88 -5.76
CA GLN A 5 -55.70 -39.52 -5.08
C GLN A 5 -55.12 -38.21 -5.63
N ARG A 6 -55.19 -38.02 -6.94
CA ARG A 6 -54.71 -36.79 -7.60
C ARG A 6 -55.52 -35.55 -7.18
N ASN A 7 -56.85 -35.69 -7.13
CA ASN A 7 -57.72 -34.60 -6.68
C ASN A 7 -57.50 -34.23 -5.19
N ARG A 8 -57.15 -35.22 -4.36
CA ARG A 8 -56.84 -35.00 -2.94
C ARG A 8 -55.49 -34.29 -2.76
N GLU A 9 -54.46 -34.70 -3.50
CA GLU A 9 -53.15 -34.03 -3.51
C GLU A 9 -53.26 -32.58 -4.02
N ASP A 10 -53.99 -32.35 -5.11
CA ASP A 10 -54.20 -31.01 -5.66
C ASP A 10 -54.97 -30.09 -4.68
N SER A 11 -55.92 -30.63 -3.91
CA SER A 11 -56.64 -29.88 -2.87
C SER A 11 -55.77 -29.51 -1.66
N LEU A 12 -54.89 -30.42 -1.22
CA LEU A 12 -53.95 -30.17 -0.12
C LEU A 12 -52.90 -29.11 -0.49
N VAL A 13 -52.36 -29.18 -1.71
CA VAL A 13 -51.37 -28.19 -2.21
C VAL A 13 -51.98 -26.79 -2.30
N ALA A 14 -53.26 -26.68 -2.66
CA ALA A 14 -54.00 -25.43 -2.68
C ALA A 14 -54.31 -24.88 -1.27
N GLU A 15 -54.69 -25.75 -0.33
CA GLU A 15 -54.99 -25.36 1.06
C GLU A 15 -53.74 -24.93 1.84
N LEU A 16 -52.58 -25.52 1.53
CA LEU A 16 -51.29 -25.22 2.14
C LEU A 16 -50.58 -23.99 1.53
N GLY A 17 -51.15 -23.36 0.50
CA GLY A 17 -50.60 -22.15 -0.14
C GLY A 17 -49.33 -22.39 -0.96
N LEU A 18 -49.09 -23.63 -1.40
CA LEU A 18 -47.90 -24.03 -2.17
C LEU A 18 -48.05 -23.84 -3.68
N THR A 19 -49.28 -23.66 -4.16
CA THR A 19 -49.59 -23.51 -5.60
C THR A 19 -48.81 -22.36 -6.25
N THR A 20 -48.64 -21.24 -5.56
CA THR A 20 -47.88 -20.07 -6.05
C THR A 20 -46.37 -20.31 -6.10
N HIS A 21 -45.86 -21.24 -5.28
CA HIS A 21 -44.44 -21.54 -5.18
C HIS A 21 -43.97 -22.50 -6.27
N PHE A 22 -44.83 -23.44 -6.70
CA PHE A 22 -44.49 -24.47 -7.67
C PHE A 22 -45.29 -24.40 -8.99
N GLN A 23 -45.92 -23.25 -9.29
CA GLN A 23 -46.78 -23.07 -10.47
C GLN A 23 -46.03 -23.22 -11.80
N ASN A 24 -44.80 -22.70 -11.87
CA ASN A 24 -43.98 -22.69 -13.08
C ASN A 24 -42.50 -22.88 -12.70
N ILE A 25 -41.67 -23.18 -13.69
CA ILE A 25 -40.24 -23.47 -13.48
C ILE A 25 -39.53 -22.30 -12.76
N PRO A 26 -39.67 -21.02 -13.19
CA PRO A 26 -39.07 -19.90 -12.46
C PRO A 26 -39.48 -19.77 -10.98
N SER A 27 -40.77 -19.93 -10.67
CA SER A 27 -41.30 -19.88 -9.30
C SER A 27 -40.73 -21.02 -8.45
N SER A 28 -40.65 -22.24 -9.01
CA SER A 28 -40.05 -23.40 -8.33
C SER A 28 -38.56 -23.18 -8.07
N MET A 29 -37.82 -22.64 -9.06
CA MET A 29 -36.41 -22.31 -8.92
C MET A 29 -36.18 -21.24 -7.84
N PHE A 30 -37.01 -20.19 -7.81
CA PHE A 30 -36.94 -19.15 -6.79
C PHE A 30 -37.24 -19.69 -5.39
N THR A 31 -38.25 -20.56 -5.27
CA THR A 31 -38.58 -21.25 -4.00
C THR A 31 -37.41 -22.11 -3.53
N ALA A 32 -36.77 -22.87 -4.42
CA ALA A 32 -35.59 -23.66 -4.08
C ALA A 32 -34.41 -22.78 -3.64
N PHE A 33 -34.16 -21.67 -4.34
CA PHE A 33 -33.13 -20.69 -3.95
C PHE A 33 -33.37 -20.13 -2.55
N ARG A 34 -34.60 -19.69 -2.24
CA ARG A 34 -34.97 -19.19 -0.92
C ARG A 34 -34.75 -20.26 0.16
N CYS A 35 -35.19 -21.49 -0.11
CA CYS A 35 -35.00 -22.60 0.83
C CYS A 35 -33.53 -22.94 1.08
N PHE A 36 -32.65 -22.88 0.08
CA PHE A 36 -31.21 -23.10 0.28
C PHE A 36 -30.48 -21.91 0.91
N SER A 37 -31.02 -20.70 0.75
CA SER A 37 -30.45 -19.48 1.34
C SER A 37 -30.89 -19.22 2.78
N GLY A 38 -31.76 -20.07 3.34
CA GLY A 38 -32.21 -20.02 4.73
C GLY A 38 -33.67 -19.57 4.94
N GLU A 39 -34.38 -19.17 3.89
CA GLU A 39 -35.78 -18.76 3.95
C GLU A 39 -36.69 -19.80 3.29
N CYS A 40 -37.29 -20.71 4.06
CA CYS A 40 -38.12 -21.79 3.50
C CYS A 40 -39.55 -21.78 4.05
N PHE A 41 -40.28 -20.68 3.85
CA PHE A 41 -41.64 -20.49 4.35
C PHE A 41 -42.65 -20.30 3.21
N ALA A 42 -43.82 -20.91 3.36
CA ALA A 42 -44.97 -20.70 2.50
C ALA A 42 -45.66 -19.36 2.82
N ALA A 43 -46.60 -18.94 1.97
CA ALA A 43 -47.41 -17.73 2.19
C ALA A 43 -48.23 -17.77 3.48
N SER A 44 -48.52 -18.98 3.98
CA SER A 44 -49.19 -19.25 5.25
C SER A 44 -48.27 -19.13 6.48
N GLY A 45 -46.97 -18.91 6.30
CA GLY A 45 -45.96 -18.89 7.36
C GLY A 45 -45.48 -20.27 7.80
N LEU A 46 -46.01 -21.35 7.21
CA LEU A 46 -45.57 -22.71 7.49
C LEU A 46 -44.25 -23.02 6.77
N PRO A 47 -43.31 -23.74 7.40
CA PRO A 47 -42.08 -24.14 6.75
C PRO A 47 -42.36 -25.17 5.64
N ILE A 48 -41.97 -24.85 4.40
CA ILE A 48 -42.27 -25.67 3.21
C ILE A 48 -41.71 -27.09 3.36
N ALA A 49 -40.52 -27.23 3.96
CA ALA A 49 -39.90 -28.54 4.17
C ALA A 49 -40.74 -29.45 5.08
N ALA A 50 -41.34 -28.92 6.15
CA ALA A 50 -42.19 -29.69 7.06
C ALA A 50 -43.52 -30.07 6.40
N VAL A 51 -44.08 -29.17 5.58
CA VAL A 51 -45.30 -29.44 4.83
C VAL A 51 -45.09 -30.56 3.79
N LEU A 52 -43.95 -30.58 3.12
CA LEU A 52 -43.60 -31.66 2.16
C LEU A 52 -43.20 -32.96 2.86
N GLU A 53 -42.67 -32.91 4.09
CA GLU A 53 -42.42 -34.09 4.91
C GLU A 53 -43.73 -34.82 5.25
N ASP A 54 -44.77 -34.08 5.62
CA ASP A 54 -46.06 -34.67 5.99
C ASP A 54 -46.75 -35.35 4.79
N SER A 55 -46.54 -34.84 3.57
CA SER A 55 -47.13 -35.41 2.34
C SER A 55 -46.31 -36.53 1.69
N HIS A 56 -44.98 -36.43 1.67
CA HIS A 56 -44.09 -37.37 0.96
C HIS A 56 -43.28 -38.29 1.88
N GLY A 57 -43.26 -38.02 3.18
CA GLY A 57 -42.59 -38.82 4.20
C GLY A 57 -41.06 -38.76 4.17
N LEU A 58 -40.45 -39.70 4.89
CA LEU A 58 -38.99 -39.79 5.10
C LEU A 58 -38.09 -39.79 3.85
N PRO A 59 -38.42 -40.44 2.70
CA PRO A 59 -37.51 -40.45 1.56
C PRO A 59 -37.29 -39.04 0.97
N PHE A 60 -38.32 -38.18 1.03
CA PHE A 60 -38.20 -36.79 0.62
C PHE A 60 -37.24 -36.00 1.55
N VAL A 61 -37.39 -36.18 2.86
CA VAL A 61 -36.54 -35.52 3.87
C VAL A 61 -35.06 -35.86 3.67
N LEU A 62 -34.75 -37.14 3.47
CA LEU A 62 -33.37 -37.57 3.22
C LEU A 62 -32.79 -36.94 1.95
N GLY A 63 -33.57 -36.92 0.86
CA GLY A 63 -33.17 -36.28 -0.39
C GLY A 63 -32.94 -34.77 -0.22
N TYR A 64 -33.83 -34.09 0.50
CA TYR A 64 -33.73 -32.66 0.79
C TYR A 64 -32.47 -32.34 1.62
N VAL A 65 -32.19 -33.10 2.68
CA VAL A 65 -31.00 -32.90 3.54
C VAL A 65 -29.71 -33.13 2.76
N VAL A 66 -29.64 -34.18 1.95
CA VAL A 66 -28.45 -34.45 1.11
C VAL A 66 -28.24 -33.31 0.10
N CYS A 67 -29.29 -32.87 -0.57
CA CYS A 67 -29.21 -31.75 -1.51
C CYS A 67 -28.80 -30.45 -0.81
N TYR A 68 -29.37 -30.16 0.37
CA TYR A 68 -29.01 -29.01 1.19
C TYR A 68 -27.54 -29.05 1.60
N MET A 69 -27.02 -30.20 2.07
CA MET A 69 -25.61 -30.35 2.45
C MET A 69 -24.68 -30.17 1.26
N LEU A 70 -25.02 -30.69 0.07
CA LEU A 70 -24.23 -30.49 -1.14
C LEU A 70 -24.19 -29.02 -1.60
N VAL A 71 -25.33 -28.33 -1.54
CA VAL A 71 -25.40 -26.90 -1.92
C VAL A 71 -24.72 -26.02 -0.87
N SER A 72 -25.06 -26.18 0.41
CA SER A 72 -24.54 -25.36 1.52
C SER A 72 -23.06 -25.60 1.79
N LEU A 73 -22.58 -26.85 1.76
CA LEU A 73 -21.17 -27.14 1.99
C LEU A 73 -20.37 -27.08 0.70
N GLY A 74 -20.90 -27.57 -0.42
CA GLY A 74 -20.16 -27.63 -1.68
C GLY A 74 -20.01 -26.26 -2.33
N ILE A 75 -21.13 -25.58 -2.61
CA ILE A 75 -21.12 -24.34 -3.40
C ILE A 75 -20.49 -23.19 -2.62
N TYR A 76 -20.80 -23.04 -1.32
CA TYR A 76 -20.16 -21.99 -0.52
C TYR A 76 -18.65 -22.20 -0.39
N ASN A 77 -18.18 -23.44 -0.22
CA ASN A 77 -16.74 -23.70 -0.19
C ASN A 77 -16.06 -23.37 -1.52
N VAL A 78 -16.72 -23.60 -2.66
CA VAL A 78 -16.22 -23.18 -3.97
C VAL A 78 -16.19 -21.65 -4.10
N ILE A 79 -17.26 -20.96 -3.70
CA ILE A 79 -17.31 -19.48 -3.73
C ILE A 79 -16.22 -18.88 -2.84
N LEU A 80 -16.05 -19.41 -1.62
CA LEU A 80 -14.99 -18.98 -0.70
C LEU A 80 -13.61 -19.21 -1.30
N ALA A 81 -13.37 -20.37 -1.93
CA ALA A 81 -12.11 -20.65 -2.60
C ALA A 81 -11.80 -19.66 -3.74
N VAL A 82 -12.80 -19.33 -4.56
CA VAL A 82 -12.65 -18.32 -5.64
C VAL A 82 -12.38 -16.93 -5.07
N TYR A 83 -13.09 -16.54 -4.01
CA TYR A 83 -12.87 -15.25 -3.36
C TYR A 83 -11.46 -15.14 -2.78
N VAL A 84 -10.99 -16.20 -2.11
CA VAL A 84 -9.62 -16.28 -1.60
C VAL A 84 -8.61 -16.15 -2.74
N ASP A 85 -8.79 -16.84 -3.88
CA ASP A 85 -7.88 -16.71 -5.03
C ASP A 85 -7.81 -15.26 -5.55
N ILE A 86 -8.96 -14.58 -5.69
CA ILE A 86 -9.00 -13.16 -6.10
C ILE A 86 -8.22 -12.29 -5.11
N THR A 87 -8.48 -12.44 -3.81
CA THR A 87 -7.81 -11.65 -2.77
C THR A 87 -6.31 -11.94 -2.70
N MET A 88 -5.89 -13.21 -2.84
CA MET A 88 -4.48 -13.60 -2.85
C MET A 88 -3.74 -13.03 -4.07
N ARG A 89 -4.37 -13.03 -5.25
CA ARG A 89 -3.77 -12.41 -6.45
C ARG A 89 -3.60 -10.91 -6.28
N ALA A 90 -4.62 -10.22 -5.76
CA ALA A 90 -4.54 -8.78 -5.49
C ALA A 90 -3.47 -8.46 -4.44
N ALA A 91 -3.38 -9.25 -3.36
CA ALA A 91 -2.35 -9.10 -2.34
C ALA A 91 -0.94 -9.30 -2.94
N LYS A 92 -0.75 -10.34 -3.76
CA LYS A 92 0.52 -10.62 -4.42
C LYS A 92 0.94 -9.53 -5.42
N GLU A 93 -0.02 -8.97 -6.15
CA GLU A 93 0.25 -7.83 -7.05
C GLU A 93 0.67 -6.60 -6.25
N SER A 94 -0.01 -6.29 -5.15
CA SER A 94 0.38 -5.20 -4.26
C SER A 94 1.80 -5.40 -3.71
N GLU A 95 2.14 -6.60 -3.21
CA GLU A 95 3.49 -6.91 -2.72
C GLU A 95 4.55 -6.75 -3.82
N ALA A 96 4.28 -7.25 -5.03
CA ALA A 96 5.19 -7.16 -6.17
C ALA A 96 5.43 -5.69 -6.60
N VAL A 97 4.36 -4.89 -6.70
CA VAL A 97 4.45 -3.47 -7.03
C VAL A 97 5.24 -2.71 -5.97
N THR A 98 4.96 -2.95 -4.68
CA THR A 98 5.69 -2.33 -3.58
C THR A 98 7.17 -2.70 -3.60
N ALA A 99 7.50 -3.99 -3.81
CA ALA A 99 8.88 -4.45 -3.91
C ALA A 99 9.63 -3.81 -5.11
N GLU A 100 9.00 -3.75 -6.28
CA GLU A 100 9.57 -3.10 -7.46
C GLU A 100 9.81 -1.61 -7.19
N GLN A 101 8.83 -0.91 -6.61
CA GLN A 101 8.97 0.51 -6.25
C GLN A 101 10.16 0.75 -5.32
N HIS A 102 10.31 -0.04 -4.26
CA HIS A 102 11.46 0.07 -3.35
C HIS A 102 12.80 -0.14 -4.06
N SER A 103 12.88 -1.10 -4.99
CA SER A 103 14.10 -1.34 -5.76
C SER A 103 14.45 -0.16 -6.67
N ARG A 104 13.45 0.41 -7.36
CA ARG A 104 13.64 1.55 -8.28
C ARG A 104 14.01 2.81 -7.52
N GLU A 105 13.38 3.04 -6.37
CA GLU A 105 13.68 4.13 -5.47
C GLU A 105 15.13 4.03 -4.96
N SER A 106 15.56 2.85 -4.51
CA SER A 106 16.93 2.59 -4.04
C SER A 106 17.97 2.92 -5.10
N ILE A 107 17.72 2.57 -6.37
CA ILE A 107 18.60 2.90 -7.49
C ILE A 107 18.64 4.41 -7.74
N ARG A 108 17.47 5.09 -7.70
CA ARG A 108 17.39 6.55 -7.88
C ARG A 108 18.21 7.27 -6.82
N ILE A 109 18.01 6.93 -5.55
CA ILE A 109 18.73 7.50 -4.41
C ILE A 109 20.24 7.34 -4.58
N ALA A 110 20.69 6.13 -4.94
CA ALA A 110 22.11 5.86 -5.12
C ALA A 110 22.71 6.71 -6.25
N ARG A 111 21.98 6.91 -7.36
CA ARG A 111 22.43 7.77 -8.47
C ARG A 111 22.51 9.23 -8.07
N THR A 112 21.45 9.78 -7.49
CA THR A 112 21.42 11.18 -7.03
C THR A 112 22.50 11.45 -5.99
N THR A 113 22.70 10.54 -5.04
CA THR A 113 23.78 10.64 -4.04
C THR A 113 25.15 10.63 -4.70
N ARG A 114 25.38 9.76 -5.70
CA ARG A 114 26.65 9.72 -6.44
C ARG A 114 26.90 11.00 -7.23
N GLU A 115 25.87 11.57 -7.85
CA GLU A 115 25.98 12.85 -8.57
C GLU A 115 26.28 14.01 -7.63
N LEU A 116 25.67 14.01 -6.43
CA LEU A 116 25.97 14.97 -5.39
C LEU A 116 27.43 14.87 -4.95
N LEU A 117 27.93 13.66 -4.68
CA LEU A 117 29.33 13.43 -4.31
C LEU A 117 30.32 13.90 -5.39
N LYS A 118 29.99 13.71 -6.68
CA LYS A 118 30.80 14.24 -7.79
C LYS A 118 30.98 15.74 -7.69
N LYS A 119 29.92 16.48 -7.38
CA LYS A 119 29.96 17.93 -7.23
C LYS A 119 30.84 18.36 -6.05
N PHE A 120 30.72 17.67 -4.91
CA PHE A 120 31.59 17.91 -3.75
C PHE A 120 33.06 17.61 -4.04
N ALA A 121 33.37 16.48 -4.69
CA ALA A 121 34.75 16.12 -5.03
C ALA A 121 35.37 17.08 -6.06
N ALA A 122 34.60 17.50 -7.07
CA ALA A 122 35.07 18.49 -8.05
C ALA A 122 35.39 19.84 -7.39
N ALA A 123 34.53 20.31 -6.48
CA ALA A 123 34.77 21.53 -5.73
C ALA A 123 35.97 21.42 -4.78
N TYR A 124 36.16 20.26 -4.14
CA TYR A 124 37.31 19.99 -3.29
C TYR A 124 38.64 20.10 -4.06
N ARG A 125 38.74 19.47 -5.24
CA ARG A 125 39.95 19.56 -6.09
C ARG A 125 40.26 21.00 -6.50
N GLN A 126 39.22 21.76 -6.85
CA GLN A 126 39.38 23.16 -7.23
C GLN A 126 39.83 24.04 -6.04
N PHE A 127 39.41 23.73 -4.82
CA PHE A 127 39.90 24.39 -3.61
C PHE A 127 41.37 24.05 -3.31
N GLN A 128 41.75 22.79 -3.48
CA GLN A 128 43.12 22.36 -3.23
C GLN A 128 44.13 22.98 -4.21
N ASP A 129 43.77 23.10 -5.49
CA ASP A 129 44.60 23.77 -6.51
C ASP A 129 44.82 25.26 -6.20
N LEU A 130 43.90 25.92 -5.48
CA LEU A 130 44.00 27.32 -5.09
C LEU A 130 44.98 27.54 -3.92
N ASP A 131 45.05 26.61 -2.96
CA ASP A 131 45.99 26.68 -1.84
C ASP A 131 47.45 26.44 -2.29
N GLU A 132 47.68 25.72 -3.39
CA GLU A 132 49.03 25.58 -3.98
C GLU A 132 49.45 26.77 -4.85
N THR A 133 48.53 27.65 -5.27
CA THR A 133 48.80 28.74 -6.22
C THR A 133 48.55 30.15 -5.68
N GLU A 134 48.75 30.39 -4.38
CA GLU A 134 48.95 31.74 -3.84
C GLU A 134 50.28 32.37 -4.34
N THR A 135 50.35 32.66 -5.63
CA THR A 135 50.85 33.94 -6.14
C THR A 135 50.03 34.32 -7.38
N SER A 136 49.13 35.28 -7.17
CA SER A 136 48.40 36.10 -8.15
C SER A 136 47.08 35.61 -8.75
N ASN A 137 46.07 36.44 -8.45
CA ASN A 137 44.84 36.77 -9.17
C ASN A 137 43.64 35.84 -9.02
N LYS A 138 42.70 36.34 -8.18
CA LYS A 138 41.27 36.00 -8.14
C LYS A 138 40.71 35.85 -9.56
N LYS A 139 40.54 34.60 -10.01
CA LYS A 139 39.70 34.27 -11.15
C LYS A 139 38.31 33.93 -10.66
N HIS A 140 37.34 34.54 -11.34
CA HIS A 140 35.92 34.32 -11.22
C HIS A 140 35.59 32.82 -11.33
N LEU A 141 34.92 32.28 -10.31
CA LEU A 141 34.50 30.88 -10.23
C LEU A 141 33.36 30.63 -11.23
N ASP A 142 33.70 30.05 -12.37
CA ASP A 142 32.72 29.67 -13.39
C ASP A 142 32.40 28.18 -13.24
N PHE A 143 31.17 27.88 -12.81
CA PHE A 143 30.65 26.52 -12.64
C PHE A 143 30.29 25.95 -14.03
N SER A 144 31.31 25.60 -14.83
CA SER A 144 31.09 24.85 -16.06
C SER A 144 30.77 23.38 -15.73
N PRO A 145 29.82 22.74 -16.43
CA PRO A 145 29.52 21.32 -16.26
C PRO A 145 30.63 20.49 -16.93
N MET A 146 31.77 20.36 -16.26
CA MET A 146 32.81 19.44 -16.69
C MET A 146 32.46 18.04 -16.19
N GLU A 147 32.28 17.10 -17.12
CA GLU A 147 32.10 15.67 -16.87
C GLU A 147 33.33 15.10 -16.15
N SER A 148 33.37 15.25 -14.82
CA SER A 148 34.34 14.58 -13.97
C SER A 148 33.79 13.20 -13.60
N ASN A 149 34.46 12.17 -14.11
CA ASN A 149 34.18 10.79 -13.72
C ASN A 149 34.60 10.62 -12.25
N PHE A 150 33.63 10.30 -11.38
CA PHE A 150 33.89 9.83 -10.01
C PHE A 150 34.59 8.48 -10.11
N THR A 151 35.90 8.45 -9.88
CA THR A 151 36.68 7.21 -9.88
C THR A 151 36.64 6.59 -8.49
N ASP A 152 36.83 5.27 -8.38
CA ASP A 152 36.98 4.60 -7.07
C ASP A 152 38.19 5.14 -6.28
N GLU A 153 39.13 5.82 -6.94
CA GLU A 153 40.22 6.55 -6.29
C GLU A 153 39.73 7.76 -5.48
N ASP A 154 38.66 8.45 -5.88
CA ASP A 154 38.05 9.54 -5.08
C ASP A 154 37.34 9.02 -3.82
N ILE A 155 36.94 7.75 -3.83
CA ILE A 155 36.35 7.07 -2.67
C ILE A 155 37.45 6.65 -1.68
N HIS A 156 38.66 6.38 -2.17
CA HIS A 156 39.82 6.02 -1.34
C HIS A 156 40.73 7.22 -1.00
N GLY A 157 40.57 8.34 -1.69
CA GLY A 157 41.19 9.61 -1.34
C GLY A 157 40.55 10.15 -0.06
N HIS A 158 41.39 10.60 0.88
CA HIS A 158 40.94 11.33 2.07
C HIS A 158 40.40 12.71 1.66
N ILE A 159 39.22 12.75 1.02
CA ILE A 159 38.49 13.99 0.74
C ILE A 159 37.86 14.42 2.06
N ALA A 160 38.39 15.51 2.63
CA ALA A 160 37.88 16.13 3.85
C ALA A 160 37.13 17.41 3.49
N ILE A 161 35.81 17.40 3.62
CA ILE A 161 34.96 18.53 3.25
C ILE A 161 34.80 19.44 4.47
N THR A 162 35.40 20.63 4.44
CA THR A 162 35.24 21.63 5.51
C THR A 162 33.86 22.30 5.46
N LYS A 163 33.47 22.96 6.55
CA LYS A 163 32.21 23.71 6.62
C LYS A 163 32.13 24.80 5.56
N GLU A 164 33.23 25.50 5.29
CA GLU A 164 33.31 26.57 4.29
C GLU A 164 33.09 26.03 2.88
N LEU A 165 33.77 24.92 2.55
CA LEU A 165 33.60 24.25 1.26
C LEU A 165 32.15 23.76 1.10
N PHE A 166 31.60 23.15 2.14
CA PHE A 166 30.21 22.68 2.12
C PHE A 166 29.24 23.83 1.85
N LEU A 167 29.35 24.94 2.60
CA LEU A 167 28.50 26.11 2.45
C LEU A 167 28.64 26.79 1.08
N LEU A 168 29.81 26.66 0.43
CA LEU A 168 30.00 27.14 -0.93
C LEU A 168 29.31 26.22 -1.95
N VAL A 169 29.50 24.90 -1.83
CA VAL A 169 28.95 23.93 -2.79
C VAL A 169 27.42 23.92 -2.77
N ILE A 170 26.79 24.07 -1.60
CA ILE A 170 25.31 24.12 -1.51
C ILE A 170 24.70 25.38 -2.15
N GLN A 171 25.50 26.40 -2.48
CA GLN A 171 25.01 27.58 -3.22
C GLN A 171 24.80 27.29 -4.71
N ASP A 172 25.42 26.22 -5.26
CA ASP A 172 25.21 25.81 -6.64
C ASP A 172 23.77 25.29 -6.84
N GLN A 173 23.04 25.92 -7.78
CA GLN A 173 21.66 25.56 -8.13
C GLN A 173 21.50 24.07 -8.49
N SER A 174 22.51 23.47 -9.11
CA SER A 174 22.48 22.04 -9.47
C SER A 174 22.59 21.12 -8.27
N VAL A 175 23.41 21.50 -7.27
CA VAL A 175 23.52 20.79 -5.98
C VAL A 175 22.22 20.92 -5.21
N GLN A 176 21.63 22.11 -5.20
CA GLN A 176 20.32 22.35 -4.59
C GLN A 176 19.24 21.42 -5.17
N PHE A 177 19.18 21.31 -6.51
CA PHE A 177 18.25 20.42 -7.18
C PHE A 177 18.47 18.94 -6.79
N LEU A 178 19.72 18.47 -6.73
CA LEU A 178 20.04 17.11 -6.31
C LEU A 178 19.64 16.83 -4.85
N MET A 179 19.80 17.83 -3.96
CA MET A 179 19.38 17.72 -2.56
C MET A 179 17.85 17.70 -2.40
N ASP A 180 17.11 18.47 -3.22
CA ASP A 180 15.65 18.40 -3.26
C ASP A 180 15.16 17.06 -3.82
N GLU A 181 15.83 16.54 -4.84
CA GLU A 181 15.52 15.21 -5.39
C GLU A 181 15.79 14.08 -4.38
N LEU A 182 16.71 14.29 -3.43
CA LEU A 182 16.97 13.38 -2.32
C LEU A 182 15.99 13.58 -1.14
N GLU A 183 15.01 14.49 -1.25
CA GLU A 183 14.00 14.82 -0.23
C GLU A 183 14.64 15.34 1.07
N LEU A 184 15.71 16.13 0.96
CA LEU A 184 16.37 16.73 2.12
C LEU A 184 15.67 18.04 2.56
N PRO A 185 15.77 18.42 3.85
CA PRO A 185 15.21 19.67 4.35
C PRO A 185 15.78 20.90 3.61
N HIS A 186 14.95 21.93 3.45
CA HIS A 186 15.37 23.20 2.85
C HIS A 186 16.41 23.96 3.69
N ASP A 187 16.48 23.71 5.00
CA ASP A 187 17.47 24.29 5.89
C ASP A 187 18.84 23.59 5.75
N ARG A 188 19.50 23.85 4.62
CA ARG A 188 20.72 23.13 4.22
C ARG A 188 21.98 23.58 4.95
N ALA A 189 22.00 24.80 5.47
CA ALA A 189 23.16 25.37 6.14
C ALA A 189 23.48 24.64 7.45
N ASN A 190 22.45 24.18 8.16
CA ASN A 190 22.57 23.45 9.42
C ASN A 190 22.86 21.95 9.22
N LEU A 191 22.72 21.42 7.98
CA LEU A 191 22.97 20.01 7.70
C LEU A 191 24.42 19.62 7.96
N PHE A 192 25.38 20.53 7.79
CA PHE A 192 26.78 20.24 8.08
C PHE A 192 26.97 19.84 9.55
N GLU A 193 26.42 20.62 10.48
CA GLU A 193 26.53 20.38 11.93
C GLU A 193 25.77 19.12 12.37
N ILE A 194 24.67 18.80 11.69
CA ILE A 194 23.90 17.58 11.94
C ILE A 194 24.66 16.33 11.48
N ILE A 195 25.41 16.44 10.38
CA ILE A 195 26.17 15.32 9.81
C ILE A 195 27.53 15.16 10.54
N ASP A 196 28.18 16.26 10.92
CA ASP A 196 29.44 16.32 11.69
C ASP A 196 29.19 16.07 13.18
N ALA A 197 28.58 14.93 13.51
CA ALA A 197 28.15 14.61 14.87
C ALA A 197 29.33 14.38 15.84
N ASP A 198 30.51 14.08 15.33
CA ASP A 198 31.75 13.95 16.12
C ASP A 198 32.44 15.31 16.34
N GLY A 199 31.98 16.36 15.66
CA GLY A 199 32.53 17.71 15.76
C GLY A 199 33.96 17.81 15.26
N SER A 200 34.36 16.95 14.33
CA SER A 200 35.69 16.96 13.73
C SER A 200 35.94 18.25 12.93
N GLY A 201 34.87 18.94 12.51
CA GLY A 201 34.92 20.13 11.65
C GLY A 201 35.13 19.81 10.18
N THR A 202 35.18 18.52 9.81
CA THR A 202 35.40 18.04 8.43
C THR A 202 34.55 16.82 8.15
N LEU A 203 33.87 16.78 7.01
CA LEU A 203 33.10 15.61 6.60
C LEU A 203 33.87 14.76 5.60
N HIS A 204 34.06 13.48 5.95
CA HIS A 204 34.51 12.49 4.98
C HIS A 204 33.37 12.07 4.06
N VAL A 205 33.70 11.51 2.90
CA VAL A 205 32.71 11.01 1.92
C VAL A 205 31.74 10.02 2.56
N THR A 206 32.22 9.12 3.40
CA THR A 206 31.41 8.11 4.09
C THR A 206 30.43 8.74 5.08
N GLU A 207 30.86 9.76 5.83
CA GLU A 207 30.04 10.50 6.78
C GLU A 207 28.98 11.32 6.07
N LEU A 208 29.35 11.99 4.97
CA LEU A 208 28.42 12.72 4.14
C LEU A 208 27.32 11.79 3.59
N VAL A 209 27.68 10.64 3.00
CA VAL A 209 26.69 9.67 2.48
C VAL A 209 25.78 9.16 3.60
N GLN A 210 26.35 8.71 4.72
CA GLN A 210 25.57 8.17 5.83
C GLN A 210 24.66 9.23 6.44
N GLY A 211 25.15 10.46 6.60
CA GLY A 211 24.38 11.60 7.08
C GLY A 211 23.19 11.94 6.20
N LEU A 212 23.41 12.08 4.88
CA LEU A 212 22.34 12.36 3.92
C LEU A 212 21.27 11.27 3.91
N LEU A 213 21.67 9.98 3.93
CA LEU A 213 20.73 8.86 3.97
C LEU A 213 19.96 8.78 5.29
N LYS A 214 20.60 9.11 6.41
CA LYS A 214 19.99 9.11 7.75
C LYS A 214 18.95 10.22 7.89
N ILE A 215 19.32 11.45 7.51
CA ILE A 215 18.42 12.62 7.56
C ILE A 215 17.17 12.38 6.72
N ARG A 216 17.34 11.84 5.51
CA ARG A 216 16.20 11.44 4.67
C ARG A 216 15.27 10.44 5.36
N GLY A 217 15.84 9.43 6.02
CA GLY A 217 15.09 8.45 6.78
C GLY A 217 14.32 9.06 7.96
N GLU A 218 14.87 10.08 8.60
CA GLU A 218 14.23 10.81 9.69
C GLU A 218 13.10 11.73 9.18
N VAL A 219 13.30 12.42 8.05
CA VAL A 219 12.25 13.24 7.40
C VAL A 219 11.03 12.38 7.08
N LYS A 220 11.22 11.21 6.46
CA LYS A 220 10.11 10.28 6.15
C LYS A 220 9.34 9.82 7.40
N LYS A 221 10.03 9.63 8.53
CA LYS A 221 9.39 9.29 9.80
C LYS A 221 8.62 10.47 10.39
N SER A 222 9.17 11.68 10.29
CA SER A 222 8.52 12.91 10.73
C SER A 222 7.21 13.16 9.98
N ASP A 223 7.20 13.00 8.66
CA ASP A 223 5.99 13.16 7.84
C ASP A 223 4.91 12.15 8.19
N ALA A 224 5.29 10.89 8.48
CA ALA A 224 4.36 9.87 8.96
C ALA A 224 3.72 10.26 10.31
N VAL A 225 4.49 10.87 11.21
CA VAL A 225 3.97 11.37 12.50
C VAL A 225 3.10 12.61 12.29
N ALA A 226 3.51 13.56 11.45
CA ALA A 226 2.76 14.78 11.19
C ALA A 226 1.40 14.49 10.54
N THR A 227 1.36 13.58 9.56
CA THR A 227 0.10 13.12 8.94
C THR A 227 -0.79 12.43 9.96
N LEU A 228 -0.26 11.54 10.81
CA LEU A 228 -1.01 10.91 11.90
C LEU A 228 -1.61 11.94 12.88
N LEU A 229 -0.82 12.95 13.28
CA LEU A 229 -1.28 14.02 14.17
C LEU A 229 -2.37 14.86 13.52
N ALA A 230 -2.23 15.20 12.23
CA ALA A 230 -3.25 15.91 11.48
C ALA A 230 -4.55 15.09 11.39
N THR A 231 -4.47 13.78 11.12
CA THR A 231 -5.65 12.90 11.11
C THR A 231 -6.31 12.82 12.48
N LYS A 232 -5.55 12.73 13.57
CA LYS A 232 -6.08 12.75 14.95
C LYS A 232 -6.75 14.08 15.30
N ALA A 233 -6.19 15.20 14.87
CA ALA A 233 -6.79 16.51 15.09
C ALA A 233 -8.15 16.62 14.39
N ILE A 234 -8.25 16.13 13.14
CA ILE A 234 -9.52 16.06 12.39
C ILE A 234 -10.50 15.10 13.08
N GLN A 235 -10.04 13.92 13.52
CA GLN A 235 -10.88 12.95 14.23
C GLN A 235 -11.50 13.56 15.50
N ASN A 236 -10.70 14.26 16.31
CA ASN A 236 -11.19 14.91 17.53
C ASN A 236 -12.24 16.00 17.21
N GLN A 237 -12.02 16.79 16.14
CA GLN A 237 -13.00 17.80 15.70
C GLN A 237 -14.32 17.20 15.21
N LEU A 238 -14.32 15.97 14.69
CA LEU A 238 -15.53 15.26 14.26
C LEU A 238 -16.28 14.57 15.41
N VAL A 239 -15.62 14.32 16.54
CA VAL A 239 -16.22 13.69 17.73
C VAL A 239 -16.92 14.71 18.61
N GLU A 240 -16.43 15.96 18.68
CA GLU A 240 -17.06 17.03 19.49
C GLU A 240 -18.42 17.61 19.04
N PRO A 241 -18.91 17.51 17.77
CA PRO A 241 -20.17 18.14 17.37
C PRO A 241 -21.44 17.46 17.92
N TRP A 242 -21.35 16.27 18.53
CA TRP A 242 -22.52 15.46 18.91
C TRP A 242 -22.89 15.52 20.40
N CYS A 243 -22.23 16.35 21.21
CA CYS A 243 -22.50 16.48 22.67
C CYS A 243 -23.22 17.77 23.08
N HIS A 244 -23.89 18.45 22.15
CA HIS A 244 -24.80 19.56 22.46
C HIS A 244 -26.22 19.27 21.96
N CYS A 245 -26.95 18.42 22.70
CA CYS A 245 -28.41 18.44 22.86
C CYS A 245 -28.77 17.71 24.15
#